data_AF-A0A957CS57-F1
#
_entry.id   AF-A0A957CS57-F1
#
_cell.length_a   1.000
_cell.length_b   1.000
_cell.length_c   1.000
_cell.angle_alpha   90.00
_cell.angle_beta   90.00
_cell.angle_gamma   90.00
#
_symmetry.space_group_name_H-M   'P 1'
#
loop_
_entity.id
_entity.type
_entity.pdbx_description
1 polymer ?
#
loop_
_entity_poly.entity_id
_entity_poly.type
_entity_poly.pdbx_seq_one_letter_code
_entity_poly.pdbx_strand_id
1 'polypeptide(L)'
;MAQLTKNWSHRQWALLIAGLLLFTVGAVAASGPFAEPDAEIIYTFSGEQPGSTFGWVAANLGDINNDGVNDMITSAPWFSVDGSTAEGKIYVYSGADGSLLNTATGSGFELLGYSTTTAGDVNNDGVPDYVAGGPAASHAVVFSGADHSVLLDLYGQGGDGFGASAAGAGDVNNDGYGDLIVGATQDSSSTGRVYLMSGADGSVLWSQGGGGNGYRLGSAVGLVGDVNGDGVPDQVAGADGLASGGAFTGGAYVFSGVDGSIIYTLNPVDPTQSLTFGQFFASGAGDVDNDGVPDIYVGDYASHNGNGAYYVFSGANGRLLRNTIGRPGMGLGPGRGVGDIDGDGHSDIVVGGYTYSSRSAASAGRVLAISGRTGDVLELLTGTIANDWLGA
;
A
#
# COMPACT_ATOMS: atom_id res chain seq x y z
N MET A 1 -19.89 -48.05 -48.80
CA MET A 1 -18.98 -48.71 -49.77
C MET A 1 -18.80 -47.79 -50.97
N ALA A 2 -17.53 -47.60 -51.40
CA ALA A 2 -17.05 -47.00 -52.67
C ALA A 2 -17.54 -45.59 -53.05
N GLN A 3 -16.80 -44.51 -52.81
CA GLN A 3 -15.63 -43.97 -53.56
C GLN A 3 -15.76 -43.81 -55.08
N LEU A 4 -15.55 -42.54 -55.48
CA LEU A 4 -14.89 -42.00 -56.68
C LEU A 4 -15.61 -42.08 -58.04
N THR A 5 -15.82 -40.91 -58.66
CA THR A 5 -15.04 -40.53 -59.85
C THR A 5 -15.09 -39.01 -60.09
N LYS A 6 -13.93 -38.52 -60.51
CA LYS A 6 -13.57 -37.14 -60.81
C LYS A 6 -13.62 -37.01 -62.34
N ASN A 7 -14.23 -35.95 -62.89
CA ASN A 7 -13.97 -35.53 -64.27
C ASN A 7 -13.95 -34.01 -64.34
N TRP A 8 -12.78 -33.48 -64.71
CA TRP A 8 -12.51 -32.08 -65.01
C TRP A 8 -12.54 -31.90 -66.53
N SER A 9 -13.18 -30.83 -67.02
CA SER A 9 -12.92 -30.32 -68.38
C SER A 9 -12.53 -28.85 -68.30
N HIS A 10 -11.36 -28.58 -68.88
CA HIS A 10 -10.65 -27.30 -68.95
C HIS A 10 -11.44 -26.23 -69.71
N ARG A 11 -11.38 -24.98 -69.24
CA ARG A 11 -11.12 -23.80 -70.11
C ARG A 11 -10.30 -22.77 -69.35
N GLN A 12 -9.09 -22.56 -69.83
CA GLN A 12 -8.20 -21.47 -69.45
C GLN A 12 -8.69 -20.16 -70.11
N TRP A 13 -8.72 -19.08 -69.35
CA TRP A 13 -8.43 -17.73 -69.86
C TRP A 13 -7.51 -17.05 -68.85
N ALA A 14 -6.34 -16.64 -69.33
CA ALA A 14 -5.39 -15.84 -68.58
C ALA A 14 -5.76 -14.36 -68.68
N LEU A 15 -5.71 -13.63 -67.57
CA LEU A 15 -5.41 -12.21 -67.53
C LEU A 15 -4.69 -11.91 -66.21
N LEU A 16 -3.61 -11.14 -66.32
CA LEU A 16 -2.58 -10.89 -65.32
C LEU A 16 -2.74 -9.43 -64.82
N ILE A 17 -2.35 -9.21 -63.55
CA ILE A 17 -2.05 -7.93 -62.87
C ILE A 17 -3.24 -7.21 -62.21
N ALA A 18 -3.30 -7.28 -60.88
CA ALA A 18 -2.85 -6.21 -59.98
C ALA A 18 -3.06 -6.66 -58.53
N GLY A 19 -2.01 -6.54 -57.71
CA GLY A 19 -2.04 -6.95 -56.32
C GLY A 19 -3.05 -6.15 -55.50
N LEU A 20 -3.74 -6.87 -54.62
CA LEU A 20 -4.19 -6.31 -53.35
C LEU A 20 -4.04 -7.42 -52.32
N LEU A 21 -2.87 -7.47 -51.68
CA LEU A 21 -2.77 -8.07 -50.36
C LEU A 21 -3.68 -7.20 -49.48
N LEU A 22 -4.92 -7.64 -49.26
CA LEU A 22 -5.64 -7.21 -48.08
C LEU A 22 -4.87 -7.79 -46.89
N PHE A 23 -3.94 -7.00 -46.36
CA PHE A 23 -3.77 -7.01 -44.92
C PHE A 23 -5.08 -6.47 -44.37
N THR A 24 -5.96 -7.36 -43.92
CA THR A 24 -6.79 -6.98 -42.79
C THR A 24 -5.78 -6.68 -41.68
N VAL A 25 -5.45 -5.40 -41.52
CA VAL A 25 -5.05 -4.89 -40.22
C VAL A 25 -6.28 -5.18 -39.39
N GLY A 26 -6.29 -6.34 -38.71
CA GLY A 26 -7.22 -6.57 -37.63
C GLY A 26 -7.11 -5.32 -36.78
N ALA A 27 -8.23 -4.67 -36.52
CA ALA A 27 -8.25 -3.54 -35.61
C ALA A 27 -7.47 -3.99 -34.37
N VAL A 28 -6.28 -3.41 -34.18
CA VAL A 28 -5.58 -3.55 -32.92
C VAL A 28 -6.56 -2.90 -31.96
N ALA A 29 -7.28 -3.72 -31.19
CA ALA A 29 -8.02 -3.23 -30.05
C ALA A 29 -7.02 -2.33 -29.31
N ALA A 30 -7.40 -1.07 -29.07
CA ALA A 30 -6.59 -0.20 -28.24
C ALA A 30 -6.24 -1.03 -27.00
N SER A 31 -4.94 -1.28 -26.77
CA SER A 31 -4.50 -2.07 -25.65
C SER A 31 -5.14 -1.45 -24.41
N GLY A 32 -5.89 -2.23 -23.64
CA GLY A 32 -6.44 -1.77 -22.37
C GLY A 32 -5.33 -1.24 -21.46
N PRO A 33 -5.67 -0.66 -20.30
CA PRO A 33 -4.65 -0.08 -19.41
C PRO A 33 -3.63 -1.12 -18.90
N PHE A 34 -3.91 -2.41 -19.07
CA PHE A 34 -3.03 -3.51 -18.72
C PHE A 34 -2.55 -4.30 -19.94
N ALA A 35 -1.33 -4.84 -19.84
CA ALA A 35 -0.75 -5.70 -20.88
C ALA A 35 -1.33 -7.11 -20.85
N GLU A 36 -1.80 -7.53 -19.68
CA GLU A 36 -2.42 -8.82 -19.41
C GLU A 36 -3.85 -8.81 -19.94
N PRO A 37 -4.19 -9.67 -20.93
CA PRO A 37 -5.43 -9.57 -21.69
C PRO A 37 -6.68 -10.02 -20.91
N ASP A 38 -6.48 -10.70 -19.80
CA ASP A 38 -7.47 -11.20 -18.84
C ASP A 38 -7.71 -10.24 -17.67
N ALA A 39 -6.91 -9.17 -17.55
CA ALA A 39 -7.15 -8.14 -16.55
C ALA A 39 -8.42 -7.34 -16.89
N GLU A 40 -9.40 -7.38 -15.98
CA GLU A 40 -10.66 -6.67 -16.10
C GLU A 40 -10.70 -5.46 -15.17
N ILE A 41 -11.11 -4.31 -15.71
CA ILE A 41 -11.41 -3.13 -14.90
C ILE A 41 -12.85 -3.27 -14.40
N ILE A 42 -13.01 -3.46 -13.10
CA ILE A 42 -14.34 -3.53 -12.48
C ILE A 42 -14.91 -2.11 -12.31
N TYR A 43 -14.09 -1.18 -11.78
CA TYR A 43 -14.46 0.22 -11.57
C TYR A 43 -13.37 1.18 -12.03
N THR A 44 -13.78 2.39 -12.39
CA THR A 44 -12.87 3.50 -12.67
C THR A 44 -13.33 4.73 -11.92
N PHE A 45 -12.47 5.25 -11.06
CA PHE A 45 -12.70 6.48 -10.31
C PHE A 45 -11.84 7.61 -10.88
N SER A 46 -12.33 8.84 -10.81
CA SER A 46 -11.62 10.02 -11.31
C SER A 46 -11.61 11.10 -10.24
N GLY A 47 -10.44 11.67 -9.98
CA GLY A 47 -10.29 12.80 -9.07
C GLY A 47 -11.03 14.04 -9.57
N GLU A 48 -11.56 14.83 -8.63
CA GLU A 48 -12.35 16.02 -8.93
C GLU A 48 -11.51 17.22 -9.38
N GLN A 49 -10.22 17.24 -9.03
CA GLN A 49 -9.33 18.40 -9.23
C GLN A 49 -7.96 17.97 -9.78
N PRO A 50 -7.53 18.50 -10.95
CA PRO A 50 -6.18 18.24 -11.48
C PRO A 50 -5.09 18.66 -10.50
N GLY A 51 -4.07 17.82 -10.34
CA GLY A 51 -2.94 18.08 -9.43
C GLY A 51 -3.23 17.81 -7.95
N SER A 52 -4.46 17.44 -7.58
CA SER A 52 -4.79 17.04 -6.20
C SER A 52 -4.23 15.68 -5.80
N THR A 53 -3.64 14.94 -6.76
CA THR A 53 -3.08 13.59 -6.62
C THR A 53 -4.08 12.56 -6.08
N PHE A 54 -5.30 12.60 -6.61
CA PHE A 54 -6.27 11.52 -6.39
C PHE A 54 -5.64 10.16 -6.71
N GLY A 55 -5.81 9.20 -5.81
CA GLY A 55 -5.13 7.90 -5.87
C GLY A 55 -3.83 7.84 -5.07
N TRP A 56 -3.53 8.85 -4.23
CA TRP A 56 -2.31 8.90 -3.40
C TRP A 56 -2.16 7.68 -2.48
N VAL A 57 -3.27 7.23 -1.89
CA VAL A 57 -3.37 5.98 -1.14
C VAL A 57 -4.52 5.15 -1.73
N ALA A 58 -4.40 3.84 -1.69
CA ALA A 58 -5.49 2.89 -1.92
C ALA A 58 -5.45 1.79 -0.84
N ALA A 59 -6.47 1.75 0.01
CA ALA A 59 -6.54 0.80 1.12
C ALA A 59 -7.90 0.09 1.17
N ASN A 60 -7.89 -1.14 1.68
CA ASN A 60 -9.07 -1.94 1.98
C ASN A 60 -9.57 -1.57 3.38
N LEU A 61 -10.88 -1.34 3.52
CA LEU A 61 -11.52 -1.01 4.80
C LEU A 61 -12.26 -2.18 5.46
N GLY A 62 -12.34 -3.34 4.80
CA GLY A 62 -13.34 -4.36 5.13
C GLY A 62 -14.72 -3.96 4.61
N ASP A 63 -15.71 -4.81 4.85
CA ASP A 63 -17.11 -4.54 4.50
C ASP A 63 -17.73 -3.58 5.53
N ILE A 64 -17.67 -2.27 5.27
CA ILE A 64 -18.12 -1.25 6.24
C ILE A 64 -19.61 -0.93 6.07
N ASN A 65 -20.18 -1.22 4.89
CA ASN A 65 -21.59 -1.00 4.60
C ASN A 65 -22.46 -2.28 4.78
N ASN A 66 -21.84 -3.41 5.15
CA ASN A 66 -22.45 -4.72 5.35
C ASN A 66 -23.13 -5.31 4.08
N ASP A 67 -22.56 -5.08 2.90
CA ASP A 67 -23.03 -5.62 1.62
C ASP A 67 -22.42 -6.98 1.24
N GLY A 68 -21.45 -7.45 2.03
CA GLY A 68 -20.73 -8.71 1.86
C GLY A 68 -19.46 -8.59 1.01
N VAL A 69 -19.08 -7.39 0.58
CA VAL A 69 -17.86 -7.12 -0.19
C VAL A 69 -17.03 -6.06 0.53
N ASN A 70 -15.71 -6.24 0.56
CA ASN A 70 -14.82 -5.27 1.19
C ASN A 70 -14.84 -3.92 0.45
N ASP A 71 -14.97 -2.84 1.20
CA ASP A 71 -14.96 -1.46 0.74
C ASP A 71 -13.55 -0.87 0.68
N MET A 72 -13.43 0.30 0.04
CA MET A 72 -12.14 0.88 -0.29
C MET A 72 -12.08 2.36 0.08
N ILE A 73 -10.90 2.82 0.48
CA ILE A 73 -10.59 4.24 0.68
C ILE A 73 -9.45 4.68 -0.24
N THR A 74 -9.57 5.90 -0.75
CA THR A 74 -8.50 6.61 -1.46
C THR A 74 -8.46 8.08 -1.07
N SER A 75 -7.42 8.80 -1.49
CA SER A 75 -7.20 10.19 -1.09
C SER A 75 -6.62 11.05 -2.19
N ALA A 76 -6.75 12.36 -1.99
CA ALA A 76 -6.18 13.43 -2.79
C ALA A 76 -5.62 14.51 -1.83
N PRO A 77 -4.43 14.33 -1.25
CA PRO A 77 -3.94 15.20 -0.17
C PRO A 77 -3.67 16.65 -0.60
N TRP A 78 -3.53 16.89 -1.91
CA TRP A 78 -3.33 18.22 -2.48
C TRP A 78 -4.64 18.81 -3.02
N PHE A 79 -5.78 18.20 -2.68
CA PHE A 79 -7.07 18.81 -2.93
C PHE A 79 -7.16 20.17 -2.24
N SER A 80 -7.70 21.14 -2.97
CA SER A 80 -7.82 22.53 -2.54
C SER A 80 -9.21 23.07 -2.85
N VAL A 81 -9.92 23.52 -1.82
CA VAL A 81 -11.28 24.09 -1.92
C VAL A 81 -11.25 25.44 -2.64
N ASP A 82 -10.24 26.28 -2.36
CA ASP A 82 -10.12 27.63 -2.92
C ASP A 82 -9.01 27.78 -3.98
N GLY A 83 -8.26 26.71 -4.24
CA GLY A 83 -7.14 26.67 -5.17
C GLY A 83 -5.82 27.17 -4.59
N SER A 84 -5.75 27.48 -3.29
CA SER A 84 -4.57 28.05 -2.63
C SER A 84 -4.14 27.32 -1.36
N THR A 85 -5.07 26.69 -0.65
CA THR A 85 -4.83 25.88 0.55
C THR A 85 -4.96 24.40 0.23
N ALA A 86 -3.99 23.57 0.58
CA ALA A 86 -4.09 22.13 0.39
C ALA A 86 -4.75 21.49 1.63
N GLU A 87 -6.07 21.56 1.68
CA GLU A 87 -6.85 20.91 2.75
C GLU A 87 -6.67 19.40 2.74
N GLY A 88 -6.59 18.81 1.54
CA GLY A 88 -6.64 17.37 1.33
C GLY A 88 -8.05 16.80 1.48
N LYS A 89 -8.29 15.65 0.84
CA LYS A 89 -9.60 15.01 0.79
C LYS A 89 -9.48 13.49 0.72
N ILE A 90 -10.35 12.78 1.43
CA ILE A 90 -10.53 11.32 1.33
C ILE A 90 -11.85 10.97 0.65
N TYR A 91 -11.89 9.77 0.08
CA TYR A 91 -13.04 9.21 -0.64
C TYR A 91 -13.19 7.75 -0.26
N VAL A 92 -14.39 7.34 0.14
CA VAL A 92 -14.73 5.97 0.52
C VAL A 92 -15.74 5.42 -0.50
N TYR A 93 -15.44 4.26 -1.07
CA TYR A 93 -16.22 3.63 -2.13
C TYR A 93 -16.64 2.22 -1.74
N SER A 94 -17.85 1.83 -2.14
CA SER A 94 -18.32 0.45 -1.99
C SER A 94 -17.52 -0.48 -2.90
N GLY A 95 -17.10 -1.62 -2.36
CA GLY A 95 -16.49 -2.69 -3.16
C GLY A 95 -17.49 -3.43 -4.04
N ALA A 96 -18.75 -3.51 -3.64
CA ALA A 96 -19.77 -4.28 -4.35
C ALA A 96 -20.24 -3.61 -5.64
N ASP A 97 -20.35 -2.28 -5.67
CA ASP A 97 -20.92 -1.56 -6.83
C ASP A 97 -20.14 -0.29 -7.24
N GLY A 98 -19.05 0.05 -6.54
CA GLY A 98 -18.25 1.25 -6.83
C GLY A 98 -18.94 2.56 -6.48
N SER A 99 -20.06 2.54 -5.74
CA SER A 99 -20.73 3.76 -5.28
C SER A 99 -19.87 4.53 -4.27
N LEU A 100 -19.93 5.85 -4.31
CA LEU A 100 -19.27 6.71 -3.33
C LEU A 100 -20.08 6.71 -2.03
N LEU A 101 -19.53 6.14 -0.97
CA LEU A 101 -20.14 6.06 0.36
C LEU A 101 -19.93 7.34 1.16
N ASN A 102 -18.70 7.89 1.13
CA ASN A 102 -18.36 9.09 1.87
C ASN A 102 -17.21 9.90 1.26
N THR A 103 -17.16 11.18 1.59
CA THR A 103 -15.97 12.03 1.42
C THR A 103 -15.78 12.92 2.64
N ALA A 104 -14.53 13.15 3.02
CA ALA A 104 -14.19 14.17 4.02
C ALA A 104 -13.05 15.04 3.50
N THR A 105 -13.17 16.35 3.69
CA THR A 105 -12.18 17.36 3.32
C THR A 105 -11.56 17.92 4.58
N GLY A 106 -10.24 18.07 4.60
CA GLY A 106 -9.53 18.71 5.71
C GLY A 106 -9.81 20.20 5.80
N SER A 107 -9.05 20.89 6.64
CA SER A 107 -9.18 22.32 6.86
C SER A 107 -7.83 23.05 6.82
N GLY A 108 -7.79 24.22 6.19
CA GLY A 108 -6.55 24.98 6.05
C GLY A 108 -5.47 24.21 5.27
N PHE A 109 -4.22 24.28 5.72
CA PHE A 109 -3.11 23.52 5.13
C PHE A 109 -2.83 22.27 5.98
N GLU A 110 -3.61 21.22 5.73
CA GLU A 110 -3.62 19.99 6.53
C GLU A 110 -3.09 18.77 5.76
N LEU A 111 -3.32 18.72 4.45
CA LEU A 111 -3.05 17.56 3.61
C LEU A 111 -3.78 16.30 4.08
N LEU A 112 -5.06 16.42 4.48
CA LEU A 112 -5.85 15.28 4.93
C LEU A 112 -5.85 14.16 3.87
N GLY A 113 -5.62 12.94 4.34
CA GLY A 113 -5.50 11.76 3.49
C GLY A 113 -4.09 11.52 2.98
N TYR A 114 -3.08 12.25 3.47
CA TYR A 114 -1.67 11.93 3.22
C TYR A 114 -1.32 10.50 3.67
N SER A 115 -1.95 10.04 4.75
CA SER A 115 -2.04 8.64 5.11
C SER A 115 -3.51 8.29 5.36
N THR A 116 -3.93 7.07 5.00
CA THR A 116 -5.26 6.57 5.35
C THR A 116 -5.34 5.05 5.23
N THR A 117 -6.08 4.40 6.12
CA THR A 117 -6.32 2.95 6.15
C THR A 117 -7.41 2.64 7.19
N THR A 118 -7.74 1.37 7.38
CA THR A 118 -8.62 0.94 8.49
C THR A 118 -7.99 1.26 9.86
N ALA A 119 -8.85 1.65 10.80
CA ALA A 119 -8.52 1.86 12.20
C ALA A 119 -8.81 0.61 13.06
N GLY A 120 -9.37 -0.46 12.49
CA GLY A 120 -10.07 -1.49 13.27
C GLY A 120 -11.42 -0.97 13.75
N ASP A 121 -12.10 -1.69 14.64
CA ASP A 121 -13.37 -1.27 15.23
C ASP A 121 -13.10 -0.48 16.53
N VAL A 122 -12.99 0.85 16.44
CA VAL A 122 -12.58 1.70 17.56
C VAL A 122 -13.75 2.13 18.44
N ASN A 123 -15.00 1.93 17.98
CA ASN A 123 -16.21 2.22 18.75
C ASN A 123 -16.98 0.96 19.21
N ASN A 124 -16.49 -0.24 18.85
CA ASN A 124 -17.05 -1.56 19.16
C ASN A 124 -18.50 -1.73 18.67
N ASP A 125 -18.80 -1.21 17.46
CA ASP A 125 -20.10 -1.38 16.82
C ASP A 125 -20.17 -2.61 15.89
N GLY A 126 -19.05 -3.32 15.73
CA GLY A 126 -18.89 -4.50 14.89
C GLY A 126 -18.56 -4.19 13.43
N VAL A 127 -18.41 -2.91 13.06
CA VAL A 127 -18.02 -2.45 11.73
C VAL A 127 -16.62 -1.83 11.80
N PRO A 128 -15.69 -2.18 10.88
CA PRO A 128 -14.37 -1.55 10.88
C PRO A 128 -14.44 -0.05 10.61
N ASP A 129 -13.74 0.74 11.42
CA ASP A 129 -13.56 2.18 11.28
C ASP A 129 -12.33 2.51 10.41
N TYR A 130 -12.13 3.79 10.10
CA TYR A 130 -11.01 4.24 9.28
C TYR A 130 -10.38 5.54 9.76
N VAL A 131 -9.08 5.66 9.55
CA VAL A 131 -8.26 6.81 9.97
C VAL A 131 -7.70 7.56 8.76
N ALA A 132 -7.61 8.88 8.86
CA ALA A 132 -6.96 9.74 7.88
C ALA A 132 -6.01 10.73 8.57
N GLY A 133 -4.77 10.77 8.11
CA GLY A 133 -3.73 11.66 8.61
C GLY A 133 -3.59 12.94 7.76
N GLY A 134 -3.35 14.05 8.46
CA GLY A 134 -3.09 15.38 7.95
C GLY A 134 -1.81 15.97 8.56
N PRO A 135 -0.62 15.52 8.13
CA PRO A 135 0.64 15.82 8.79
C PRO A 135 1.04 17.30 8.75
N ALA A 136 0.54 18.08 7.79
CA ALA A 136 0.85 19.50 7.73
C ALA A 136 0.24 20.29 8.92
N ALA A 137 -0.85 19.78 9.49
CA ALA A 137 -1.48 20.30 10.70
C ALA A 137 -1.15 19.48 11.97
N SER A 138 -0.25 18.50 11.89
CA SER A 138 -0.02 17.51 12.97
C SER A 138 -1.32 16.84 13.42
N HIS A 139 -2.14 16.37 12.48
CA HIS A 139 -3.50 15.93 12.73
C HIS A 139 -3.76 14.50 12.24
N ALA A 140 -4.61 13.76 12.94
CA ALA A 140 -5.23 12.52 12.45
C ALA A 140 -6.68 12.45 12.95
N VAL A 141 -7.59 12.02 12.08
CA VAL A 141 -9.02 11.91 12.39
C VAL A 141 -9.47 10.48 12.14
N VAL A 142 -10.29 9.95 13.05
CA VAL A 142 -10.91 8.61 12.94
C VAL A 142 -12.39 8.78 12.69
N PHE A 143 -12.90 8.04 11.72
CA PHE A 143 -14.30 8.05 11.32
C PHE A 143 -14.91 6.67 11.52
N SER A 144 -16.18 6.64 11.89
CA SER A 144 -16.95 5.40 11.94
C SER A 144 -17.09 4.78 10.56
N GLY A 145 -16.89 3.47 10.45
CA GLY A 145 -17.21 2.71 9.24
C GLY A 145 -18.70 2.71 8.93
N ALA A 146 -19.52 2.55 9.97
CA ALA A 146 -20.96 2.36 9.86
C ALA A 146 -21.72 3.63 9.44
N ASP A 147 -21.36 4.79 9.98
CA ASP A 147 -22.09 6.05 9.76
C ASP A 147 -21.24 7.24 9.32
N HIS A 148 -19.93 7.04 9.17
CA HIS A 148 -18.95 8.05 8.73
C HIS A 148 -18.81 9.27 9.65
N SER A 149 -19.37 9.22 10.86
CA SER A 149 -19.18 10.27 11.86
C SER A 149 -17.75 10.28 12.39
N VAL A 150 -17.28 11.44 12.86
CA VAL A 150 -15.97 11.54 13.51
C VAL A 150 -16.05 10.91 14.90
N LEU A 151 -15.19 9.93 15.16
CA LEU A 151 -15.04 9.25 16.45
C LEU A 151 -13.93 9.89 17.29
N LEU A 152 -12.78 10.18 16.67
CA LEU A 152 -11.63 10.82 17.32
C LEU A 152 -11.04 11.93 16.44
N ASP A 153 -10.65 13.03 17.07
CA ASP A 153 -9.97 14.19 16.45
C ASP A 153 -8.64 14.41 17.19
N LEU A 154 -7.55 13.90 16.62
CA LEU A 154 -6.27 13.70 17.32
C LEU A 154 -5.19 14.66 16.82
N TYR A 155 -4.53 15.35 17.75
CA TYR A 155 -3.47 16.31 17.44
C TYR A 155 -2.15 15.93 18.08
N GLY A 156 -1.08 16.02 17.28
CA GLY A 156 0.30 15.93 17.74
C GLY A 156 0.77 17.19 18.47
N GLN A 157 2.06 17.24 18.75
CA GLN A 157 2.71 18.41 19.33
C GLN A 157 3.09 19.36 18.19
N GLY A 158 2.38 20.49 18.08
CA GLY A 158 2.37 21.40 16.93
C GLY A 158 3.63 21.43 16.05
N GLY A 159 3.50 20.98 14.81
CA GLY A 159 4.55 20.96 13.79
C GLY A 159 5.42 19.70 13.77
N ASP A 160 5.14 18.71 14.63
CA ASP A 160 5.82 17.41 14.68
C ASP A 160 5.47 16.45 13.53
N GLY A 161 4.54 16.82 12.64
CA GLY A 161 4.13 15.98 11.53
C GLY A 161 3.36 14.73 11.92
N PHE A 162 2.70 14.73 13.09
CA PHE A 162 1.74 13.71 13.50
C PHE A 162 0.67 13.47 12.41
N GLY A 163 0.35 12.20 12.14
CA GLY A 163 -0.51 11.81 11.00
C GLY A 163 0.23 11.59 9.69
N ALA A 164 1.58 11.63 9.70
CA ALA A 164 2.38 11.28 8.52
C ALA A 164 2.20 9.83 8.09
N SER A 165 1.93 8.95 9.05
CA SER A 165 1.42 7.59 8.85
C SER A 165 0.46 7.27 10.00
N ALA A 166 -0.57 6.46 9.74
CA ALA A 166 -1.54 6.02 10.73
C ALA A 166 -2.09 4.64 10.36
N ALA A 167 -2.39 3.81 11.35
CA ALA A 167 -3.03 2.52 11.18
C ALA A 167 -3.77 2.10 12.46
N GLY A 168 -4.75 1.20 12.32
CA GLY A 168 -5.22 0.41 13.47
C GLY A 168 -4.10 -0.47 14.04
N ALA A 169 -4.07 -0.61 15.36
CA ALA A 169 -3.07 -1.35 16.12
C ALA A 169 -3.63 -2.65 16.72
N GLY A 170 -4.92 -2.95 16.52
CA GLY A 170 -5.63 -3.99 17.26
C GLY A 170 -5.96 -3.52 18.69
N ASP A 171 -6.65 -4.34 19.48
CA ASP A 171 -6.92 -4.04 20.90
C ASP A 171 -5.68 -4.41 21.73
N VAL A 172 -4.84 -3.43 22.05
CA VAL A 172 -3.55 -3.67 22.72
C VAL A 172 -3.64 -3.46 24.24
N ASN A 173 -4.66 -2.74 24.71
CA ASN A 173 -4.91 -2.54 26.13
C ASN A 173 -5.98 -3.51 26.71
N ASN A 174 -6.58 -4.36 25.87
CA ASN A 174 -7.65 -5.31 26.17
C ASN A 174 -8.92 -4.65 26.73
N ASP A 175 -9.30 -3.48 26.22
CA ASP A 175 -10.53 -2.77 26.60
C ASP A 175 -11.74 -3.09 25.70
N GLY A 176 -11.52 -3.86 24.63
CA GLY A 176 -12.54 -4.27 23.67
C GLY A 176 -12.75 -3.29 22.52
N TYR A 177 -11.94 -2.23 22.42
CA TYR A 177 -11.92 -1.31 21.28
C TYR A 177 -10.60 -1.49 20.52
N GLY A 178 -10.64 -1.35 19.19
CA GLY A 178 -9.40 -1.30 18.40
C GLY A 178 -8.62 -0.03 18.72
N ASP A 179 -7.29 -0.16 18.90
CA ASP A 179 -6.40 0.97 19.16
C ASP A 179 -5.70 1.46 17.88
N LEU A 180 -4.90 2.51 18.01
CA LEU A 180 -4.26 3.21 16.89
C LEU A 180 -2.76 3.32 17.07
N ILE A 181 -2.03 3.27 15.97
CA ILE A 181 -0.63 3.72 15.90
C ILE A 181 -0.50 4.86 14.91
N VAL A 182 0.17 5.94 15.32
CA VAL A 182 0.36 7.16 14.52
C VAL A 182 1.81 7.62 14.53
N GLY A 183 2.35 7.88 13.35
CA GLY A 183 3.69 8.41 13.14
C GLY A 183 3.73 9.94 13.09
N ALA A 184 4.75 10.52 13.75
CA ALA A 184 5.06 11.94 13.76
C ALA A 184 6.51 12.16 13.30
N THR A 185 6.70 12.35 12.01
CA THR A 185 8.02 12.30 11.36
C THR A 185 8.93 13.49 11.66
N GLN A 186 8.43 14.56 12.26
CA GLN A 186 9.17 15.82 12.48
C GLN A 186 9.34 16.16 13.97
N ASP A 187 9.06 15.21 14.88
CA ASP A 187 9.17 15.45 16.34
C ASP A 187 10.59 15.88 16.76
N SER A 188 10.61 16.73 17.80
CA SER A 188 11.74 17.36 18.51
C SER A 188 13.12 16.79 18.14
N SER A 189 13.86 17.55 17.32
CA SER A 189 15.14 17.23 16.65
C SER A 189 15.07 16.53 15.29
N SER A 190 13.87 16.37 14.70
CA SER A 190 13.63 15.71 13.40
C SER A 190 14.03 14.23 13.40
N THR A 191 14.02 13.61 14.58
CA THR A 191 14.27 12.17 14.76
C THR A 191 12.98 11.35 14.66
N GLY A 192 11.83 12.03 14.71
CA GLY A 192 10.51 11.41 14.58
C GLY A 192 10.11 10.58 15.80
N ARG A 193 8.82 10.22 15.84
CA ARG A 193 8.18 9.48 16.91
C ARG A 193 7.03 8.63 16.38
N VAL A 194 6.73 7.55 17.09
CA VAL A 194 5.45 6.84 17.00
C VAL A 194 4.68 6.94 18.31
N TYR A 195 3.37 7.07 18.20
CA TYR A 195 2.43 7.05 19.31
C TYR A 195 1.50 5.87 19.13
N LEU A 196 1.38 5.03 20.15
CA LEU A 196 0.29 4.08 20.28
C LEU A 196 -0.78 4.72 21.17
N MET A 197 -2.02 4.75 20.70
CA MET A 197 -3.10 5.52 21.30
C MET A 197 -4.35 4.64 21.43
N SER A 198 -5.08 4.80 22.54
CA SER A 198 -6.33 4.09 22.73
C SER A 198 -7.37 4.56 21.71
N GLY A 199 -8.06 3.64 21.04
CA GLY A 199 -9.14 4.00 20.13
C GLY A 199 -10.43 4.41 20.84
N ALA A 200 -10.58 4.04 22.11
CA ALA A 200 -11.77 4.40 22.90
C ALA A 200 -11.81 5.90 23.25
N ASP A 201 -10.67 6.52 23.52
CA ASP A 201 -10.61 7.91 24.01
C ASP A 201 -9.47 8.78 23.44
N GLY A 202 -8.60 8.21 22.61
CA GLY A 202 -7.44 8.91 22.03
C GLY A 202 -6.30 9.16 23.01
N SER A 203 -6.31 8.56 24.21
CA SER A 203 -5.19 8.69 25.16
C SER A 203 -3.95 7.94 24.67
N VAL A 204 -2.76 8.50 24.93
CA VAL A 204 -1.50 7.84 24.57
C VAL A 204 -1.22 6.69 25.54
N LEU A 205 -1.13 5.47 25.01
CA LEU A 205 -0.76 4.26 25.75
C LEU A 205 0.75 4.19 25.95
N TRP A 206 1.51 4.37 24.87
CA TRP A 206 2.96 4.61 24.90
C TRP A 206 3.42 5.42 23.69
N SER A 207 4.65 5.94 23.75
CA SER A 207 5.29 6.56 22.60
C SER A 207 6.78 6.29 22.58
N GLN A 208 7.34 6.16 21.37
CA GLN A 208 8.76 5.89 21.18
C GLN A 208 9.36 6.88 20.18
N GLY A 209 10.43 7.56 20.59
CA GLY A 209 11.19 8.47 19.71
C GLY A 209 12.35 7.75 19.01
N GLY A 210 12.78 8.29 17.87
CA GLY A 210 13.83 7.70 17.01
C GLY A 210 15.21 7.54 17.64
N GLY A 211 15.54 8.28 18.71
CA GLY A 211 16.87 8.24 19.32
C GLY A 211 17.99 8.65 18.35
N GLY A 212 19.24 8.71 18.82
CA GLY A 212 20.37 9.35 18.11
C GLY A 212 20.78 8.81 16.73
N ASN A 213 20.08 7.81 16.18
CA ASN A 213 20.28 7.27 14.82
C ASN A 213 18.97 7.03 14.04
N GLY A 214 17.78 7.25 14.64
CA GLY A 214 16.50 7.14 13.94
C GLY A 214 16.13 8.49 13.36
N TYR A 215 16.25 8.64 12.04
CA TYR A 215 15.78 9.83 11.35
C TYR A 215 14.32 9.58 10.97
N ARG A 216 13.46 10.54 11.34
CA ARG A 216 12.00 10.55 11.12
C ARG A 216 11.30 9.19 11.31
N LEU A 217 11.54 8.54 12.46
CA LEU A 217 10.74 7.41 12.92
C LEU A 217 9.23 7.74 12.82
N GLY A 218 8.43 6.77 12.39
CA GLY A 218 7.01 6.96 12.09
C GLY A 218 6.74 7.40 10.65
N SER A 219 7.70 7.19 9.75
CA SER A 219 7.49 7.39 8.30
C SER A 219 6.61 6.31 7.67
N ALA A 220 6.47 5.18 8.34
CA ALA A 220 5.49 4.13 8.12
C ALA A 220 5.13 3.55 9.48
N VAL A 221 3.88 3.10 9.65
CA VAL A 221 3.42 2.33 10.81
C VAL A 221 2.44 1.27 10.35
N GLY A 222 2.36 0.15 11.08
CA GLY A 222 1.35 -0.86 10.82
C GLY A 222 1.29 -1.93 11.90
N LEU A 223 0.12 -2.57 11.98
CA LEU A 223 -0.11 -3.77 12.77
C LEU A 223 0.65 -4.95 12.18
N VAL A 224 1.35 -5.70 13.03
CA VAL A 224 2.00 -6.97 12.67
C VAL A 224 1.23 -8.16 13.21
N GLY A 225 0.66 -8.02 14.41
CA GLY A 225 0.09 -9.11 15.20
C GLY A 225 1.01 -9.46 16.37
N ASP A 226 0.63 -10.43 17.20
CA ASP A 226 1.44 -10.86 18.35
C ASP A 226 2.62 -11.72 17.86
N VAL A 227 3.81 -11.11 17.75
CA VAL A 227 5.00 -11.80 17.24
C VAL A 227 5.88 -12.36 18.36
N ASN A 228 5.71 -11.87 19.58
CA ASN A 228 6.49 -12.29 20.73
C ASN A 228 5.76 -13.34 21.62
N GLY A 229 4.48 -13.59 21.36
CA GLY A 229 3.63 -14.55 22.05
C GLY A 229 3.11 -14.09 23.42
N ASP A 230 3.02 -12.78 23.68
CA ASP A 230 2.53 -12.21 24.94
C ASP A 230 1.02 -11.99 24.97
N GLY A 231 0.33 -12.25 23.86
CA GLY A 231 -1.11 -12.09 23.69
C GLY A 231 -1.56 -10.68 23.33
N VAL A 232 -0.63 -9.74 23.11
CA VAL A 232 -0.91 -8.35 22.73
C VAL A 232 -0.37 -8.09 21.32
N PRO A 233 -1.14 -7.50 20.40
CA PRO A 233 -0.66 -7.24 19.05
C PRO A 233 0.53 -6.26 19.00
N ASP A 234 1.59 -6.64 18.28
CA ASP A 234 2.80 -5.86 18.09
C ASP A 234 2.75 -4.99 16.82
N GLN A 235 3.58 -3.95 16.80
CA GLN A 235 3.55 -2.89 15.80
C GLN A 235 4.89 -2.76 15.08
N VAL A 236 4.88 -2.44 13.79
CA VAL A 236 6.09 -2.08 13.04
C VAL A 236 6.10 -0.58 12.75
N ALA A 237 7.27 0.04 12.81
CA ALA A 237 7.45 1.39 12.31
C ALA A 237 8.75 1.56 11.52
N GLY A 238 8.66 2.37 10.47
CA GLY A 238 9.77 2.77 9.63
C GLY A 238 10.40 4.10 10.05
N ALA A 239 11.71 4.19 9.91
CA ALA A 239 12.50 5.41 10.02
C ALA A 239 13.16 5.70 8.67
N ASP A 240 13.10 6.95 8.23
CA ASP A 240 13.75 7.33 6.99
C ASP A 240 15.28 7.39 7.16
N GLY A 241 16.00 7.02 6.11
CA GLY A 241 17.45 6.78 6.17
C GLY A 241 18.31 8.04 6.18
N LEU A 242 17.79 9.21 6.54
CA LEU A 242 18.50 10.49 6.37
C LEU A 242 19.53 10.76 7.47
N ALA A 243 20.59 9.95 7.56
CA ALA A 243 21.65 10.20 8.52
C ALA A 243 22.55 11.38 8.16
N SER A 244 22.76 12.29 9.13
CA SER A 244 23.77 13.35 9.06
C SER A 244 25.17 12.73 9.10
N GLY A 245 25.77 12.46 7.94
CA GLY A 245 27.12 11.87 7.85
C GLY A 245 27.35 10.92 6.67
N GLY A 246 26.32 10.59 5.88
CA GLY A 246 26.50 10.04 4.54
C GLY A 246 26.36 8.52 4.36
N ALA A 247 25.85 7.78 5.36
CA ALA A 247 25.35 6.43 5.13
C ALA A 247 23.83 6.44 5.27
N PHE A 248 23.13 6.35 4.14
CA PHE A 248 21.68 6.23 4.12
C PHE A 248 21.31 4.81 4.53
N THR A 249 20.83 4.63 5.75
CA THR A 249 20.26 3.34 6.16
C THR A 249 18.93 3.63 6.82
N GLY A 250 17.85 3.57 6.03
CA GLY A 250 16.51 3.50 6.61
C GLY A 250 16.42 2.30 7.56
N GLY A 251 15.52 2.38 8.53
CA GLY A 251 15.36 1.35 9.55
C GLY A 251 13.90 0.95 9.68
N ALA A 252 13.65 -0.29 10.07
CA ALA A 252 12.34 -0.73 10.52
C ALA A 252 12.48 -1.38 11.89
N TYR A 253 11.55 -1.07 12.79
CA TYR A 253 11.56 -1.50 14.17
C TYR A 253 10.23 -2.16 14.49
N VAL A 254 10.27 -3.30 15.16
CA VAL A 254 9.09 -3.96 15.70
C VAL A 254 9.03 -3.66 17.19
N PHE A 255 7.91 -3.11 17.65
CA PHE A 255 7.67 -2.68 19.01
C PHE A 255 6.60 -3.54 19.66
N SER A 256 6.81 -3.88 20.93
CA SER A 256 5.81 -4.56 21.74
C SER A 256 4.58 -3.68 21.89
N GLY A 257 3.40 -4.26 21.66
CA GLY A 257 2.13 -3.57 21.92
C GLY A 257 1.96 -3.17 23.39
N VAL A 258 2.55 -3.93 24.32
CA VAL A 258 2.43 -3.73 25.77
C VAL A 258 3.05 -2.42 26.25
N ASP A 259 4.29 -2.13 25.84
CA ASP A 259 5.08 -1.04 26.41
C ASP A 259 5.95 -0.25 25.41
N GLY A 260 5.89 -0.60 24.12
CA GLY A 260 6.70 0.03 23.08
C GLY A 260 8.18 -0.35 23.13
N SER A 261 8.56 -1.39 23.88
CA SER A 261 9.92 -1.93 23.84
C SER A 261 10.24 -2.57 22.48
N ILE A 262 11.49 -2.44 22.02
CA ILE A 262 11.90 -2.99 20.73
C ILE A 262 12.02 -4.52 20.84
N ILE A 263 11.23 -5.22 20.04
CA ILE A 263 11.34 -6.67 19.82
C ILE A 263 12.43 -6.94 18.77
N TYR A 264 12.34 -6.27 17.61
CA TYR A 264 13.29 -6.43 16.51
C TYR A 264 13.74 -5.10 15.92
N THR A 265 15.01 -5.07 15.51
CA THR A 265 15.57 -4.05 14.62
C THR A 265 15.87 -4.71 13.28
N LEU A 266 15.10 -4.37 12.26
CA LEU A 266 15.20 -4.94 10.92
C LEU A 266 16.10 -4.07 10.04
N ASN A 267 16.93 -4.71 9.23
CA ASN A 267 17.93 -4.04 8.40
C ASN A 267 17.87 -4.56 6.96
N PRO A 268 18.15 -3.70 5.95
CA PRO A 268 18.30 -4.15 4.57
C PRO A 268 19.51 -5.07 4.41
N VAL A 269 19.45 -5.95 3.40
CA VAL A 269 20.55 -6.90 3.09
C VAL A 269 21.82 -6.18 2.64
N ASP A 270 21.67 -5.08 1.88
CA ASP A 270 22.77 -4.20 1.48
C ASP A 270 22.50 -2.76 1.94
N PRO A 271 22.94 -2.39 3.15
CA PRO A 271 22.76 -1.04 3.69
C PRO A 271 23.46 0.04 2.85
N THR A 272 24.43 -0.29 1.99
CA THR A 272 25.14 0.70 1.17
C THR A 272 24.37 1.10 -0.08
N GLN A 273 23.38 0.29 -0.47
CA GLN A 273 22.50 0.53 -1.62
C GLN A 273 21.07 0.88 -1.20
N SER A 274 20.76 0.73 0.08
CA SER A 274 19.46 1.11 0.66
C SER A 274 19.36 2.63 0.78
N LEU A 275 18.20 3.19 0.44
CA LEU A 275 17.94 4.63 0.58
C LEU A 275 16.66 4.90 1.37
N THR A 276 15.70 3.99 1.29
CA THR A 276 14.30 4.20 1.71
C THR A 276 13.74 3.00 2.47
N PHE A 277 14.60 2.11 2.97
CA PHE A 277 14.17 0.94 3.74
C PHE A 277 13.29 1.34 4.93
N GLY A 278 12.06 0.84 4.96
CA GLY A 278 11.06 1.17 5.99
C GLY A 278 10.30 2.47 5.74
N GLN A 279 10.68 3.28 4.75
CA GLN A 279 9.94 4.51 4.45
C GLN A 279 8.62 4.18 3.72
N PHE A 280 7.51 4.73 4.23
CA PHE A 280 6.12 4.56 3.77
C PHE A 280 5.55 3.13 3.81
N PHE A 281 6.38 2.10 3.65
CA PHE A 281 5.94 0.72 3.50
C PHE A 281 6.55 -0.18 4.57
N ALA A 282 5.84 -0.32 5.70
CA ALA A 282 6.10 -1.29 6.74
C ALA A 282 4.76 -1.78 7.32
N SER A 283 4.50 -3.08 7.30
CA SER A 283 3.22 -3.67 7.76
C SER A 283 3.40 -5.16 8.08
N GLY A 284 2.39 -5.78 8.69
CA GLY A 284 2.28 -7.23 8.74
C GLY A 284 2.12 -7.84 7.34
N ALA A 285 2.74 -9.00 7.13
CA ALA A 285 2.67 -9.79 5.90
C ALA A 285 1.70 -10.99 6.03
N GLY A 286 1.11 -11.20 7.21
CA GLY A 286 0.49 -12.48 7.57
C GLY A 286 1.56 -13.55 7.84
N ASP A 287 1.16 -14.79 8.07
CA ASP A 287 2.09 -15.91 8.30
C ASP A 287 2.57 -16.47 6.95
N VAL A 288 3.73 -16.02 6.48
CA VAL A 288 4.28 -16.31 5.14
C VAL A 288 5.05 -17.64 5.15
N ASP A 289 5.72 -17.98 6.25
CA ASP A 289 6.45 -19.25 6.38
C ASP A 289 5.66 -20.39 7.07
N ASN A 290 4.43 -20.10 7.53
CA ASN A 290 3.48 -21.02 8.16
C ASN A 290 4.04 -21.61 9.47
N ASP A 291 4.71 -20.77 10.26
CA ASP A 291 5.22 -21.12 11.59
C ASP A 291 4.24 -20.80 12.73
N GLY A 292 3.11 -20.18 12.41
CA GLY A 292 2.05 -19.78 13.33
C GLY A 292 2.22 -18.37 13.90
N VAL A 293 3.27 -17.63 13.51
CA VAL A 293 3.54 -16.27 13.94
C VAL A 293 3.49 -15.33 12.73
N PRO A 294 2.73 -14.20 12.78
CA PRO A 294 2.67 -13.27 11.66
C PRO A 294 4.02 -12.65 11.29
N ASP A 295 4.33 -12.59 10.00
CA ASP A 295 5.56 -12.03 9.46
C ASP A 295 5.47 -10.54 9.13
N ILE A 296 6.63 -9.93 8.83
CA ILE A 296 6.76 -8.48 8.63
C ILE A 296 7.19 -8.16 7.20
N TYR A 297 6.45 -7.28 6.53
CA TYR A 297 6.81 -6.70 5.24
C TYR A 297 7.52 -5.36 5.42
N VAL A 298 8.60 -5.13 4.66
CA VAL A 298 9.29 -3.83 4.57
C VAL A 298 9.66 -3.51 3.13
N GLY A 299 9.33 -2.30 2.66
CA GLY A 299 9.73 -1.78 1.35
C GLY A 299 10.99 -0.92 1.38
N ASP A 300 11.71 -0.86 0.26
CA ASP A 300 12.83 0.05 0.00
C ASP A 300 12.78 0.50 -1.47
N TYR A 301 11.79 1.33 -1.81
CA TYR A 301 11.43 1.63 -3.20
C TYR A 301 12.53 2.34 -4.01
N ALA A 302 13.48 3.01 -3.36
CA ALA A 302 14.61 3.68 -4.02
C ALA A 302 15.92 2.87 -3.97
N SER A 303 15.89 1.63 -3.46
CA SER A 303 17.08 0.76 -3.36
C SER A 303 17.85 0.65 -4.68
N HIS A 304 19.18 0.55 -4.60
CA HIS A 304 20.07 0.31 -5.74
C HIS A 304 19.87 1.31 -6.88
N ASN A 305 19.81 2.61 -6.55
CA ASN A 305 19.57 3.70 -7.50
C ASN A 305 18.22 3.59 -8.24
N GLY A 306 17.13 3.32 -7.51
CA GLY A 306 15.77 3.29 -8.04
C GLY A 306 15.35 1.95 -8.65
N ASN A 307 16.11 0.88 -8.45
CA ASN A 307 15.59 -0.46 -8.72
C ASN A 307 14.44 -0.81 -7.77
N GLY A 308 14.61 -0.38 -6.51
CA GLY A 308 13.77 -0.74 -5.40
C GLY A 308 13.97 -2.18 -4.92
N ALA A 309 13.55 -2.47 -3.70
CA ALA A 309 13.51 -3.80 -3.13
C ALA A 309 12.32 -3.97 -2.16
N TYR A 310 11.96 -5.22 -1.89
CA TYR A 310 11.08 -5.57 -0.76
C TYR A 310 11.69 -6.69 0.06
N TYR A 311 11.27 -6.77 1.33
CA TYR A 311 11.75 -7.71 2.31
C TYR A 311 10.58 -8.30 3.09
N VAL A 312 10.68 -9.59 3.42
CA VAL A 312 9.81 -10.27 4.38
C VAL A 312 10.68 -10.87 5.48
N PHE A 313 10.37 -10.55 6.73
CA PHE A 313 11.06 -11.04 7.92
C PHE A 313 10.13 -11.91 8.75
N SER A 314 10.67 -12.99 9.31
CA SER A 314 9.94 -13.91 10.19
C SER A 314 9.49 -13.19 11.45
N GLY A 315 8.22 -13.28 11.79
CA GLY A 315 7.66 -12.78 13.05
C GLY A 315 8.28 -13.47 14.25
N ALA A 316 8.47 -14.78 14.19
CA ALA A 316 8.93 -15.57 15.33
C ALA A 316 10.37 -15.26 15.77
N ASN A 317 11.21 -14.69 14.89
CA ASN A 317 12.64 -14.54 15.18
C ASN A 317 13.35 -13.35 14.50
N GLY A 318 12.64 -12.55 13.72
CA GLY A 318 13.18 -11.37 13.01
C GLY A 318 14.15 -11.69 11.87
N ARG A 319 14.31 -12.97 11.47
CA ARG A 319 15.21 -13.34 10.37
C ARG A 319 14.57 -13.05 9.03
N LEU A 320 15.39 -12.65 8.06
CA LEU A 320 14.95 -12.48 6.69
C LEU A 320 14.49 -13.81 6.09
N LEU A 321 13.23 -13.86 5.64
CA LEU A 321 12.63 -14.97 4.89
C LEU A 321 12.82 -14.76 3.39
N ARG A 322 12.54 -13.55 2.92
CA ARG A 322 12.57 -13.22 1.48
C ARG A 322 13.09 -11.81 1.25
N ASN A 323 13.86 -11.64 0.19
CA ASN A 323 14.25 -10.35 -0.36
C ASN A 323 14.31 -10.43 -1.87
N THR A 324 13.73 -9.45 -2.55
CA THR A 324 13.87 -9.29 -4.00
C THR A 324 14.26 -7.86 -4.32
N ILE A 325 15.35 -7.71 -5.09
CA ILE A 325 15.77 -6.43 -5.65
C ILE A 325 15.21 -6.33 -7.08
N GLY A 326 14.57 -5.20 -7.37
CA GLY A 326 14.03 -4.88 -8.68
C GLY A 326 15.11 -4.72 -9.75
N ARG A 327 14.67 -4.51 -10.99
CA ARG A 327 15.57 -4.18 -12.11
C ARG A 327 15.81 -2.66 -12.16
N PRO A 328 16.85 -2.19 -12.90
CA PRO A 328 17.10 -0.76 -13.13
C PRO A 328 15.85 0.09 -13.32
N GLY A 329 15.63 1.03 -12.39
CA GLY A 329 14.54 2.02 -12.46
C GLY A 329 13.13 1.47 -12.23
N MET A 330 12.98 0.26 -11.68
CA MET A 330 11.68 -0.36 -11.46
C MET A 330 10.90 0.24 -10.28
N GLY A 331 11.58 0.78 -9.27
CA GLY A 331 10.94 1.28 -8.05
C GLY A 331 10.19 0.20 -7.27
N LEU A 332 10.67 -1.05 -7.26
CA LEU A 332 10.03 -2.14 -6.50
C LEU A 332 10.00 -1.82 -4.99
N GLY A 333 8.88 -1.96 -4.30
CA GLY A 333 8.89 -1.75 -2.84
C GLY A 333 7.57 -1.32 -2.21
N PRO A 334 6.71 -0.52 -2.87
CA PRO A 334 5.34 -0.34 -2.41
C PRO A 334 4.67 -1.71 -2.30
N GLY A 335 4.04 -2.04 -1.17
CA GLY A 335 3.47 -3.38 -0.99
C GLY A 335 2.98 -3.66 0.42
N ARG A 336 2.40 -4.84 0.60
CA ARG A 336 1.79 -5.34 1.85
C ARG A 336 1.49 -6.84 1.77
N GLY A 337 1.15 -7.46 2.89
CA GLY A 337 0.47 -8.76 2.92
C GLY A 337 -0.95 -8.70 2.37
N VAL A 338 -1.41 -9.80 1.77
CA VAL A 338 -2.77 -9.93 1.21
C VAL A 338 -3.53 -11.18 1.69
N GLY A 339 -2.95 -11.92 2.63
CA GLY A 339 -3.47 -13.22 3.06
C GLY A 339 -3.20 -14.31 2.01
N ASP A 340 -3.72 -15.51 2.25
CA ASP A 340 -3.58 -16.67 1.36
C ASP A 340 -4.55 -16.53 0.17
N ILE A 341 -4.07 -16.02 -0.96
CA ILE A 341 -4.90 -15.77 -2.15
C ILE A 341 -4.91 -16.95 -3.12
N ASP A 342 -3.94 -17.87 -3.03
CA ASP A 342 -3.87 -19.09 -3.85
C ASP A 342 -4.37 -20.36 -3.15
N GLY A 343 -4.66 -20.28 -1.85
CA GLY A 343 -5.22 -21.36 -1.03
C GLY A 343 -4.20 -22.42 -0.62
N ASP A 344 -2.91 -22.09 -0.61
CA ASP A 344 -1.83 -23.04 -0.31
C ASP A 344 -1.47 -23.14 1.19
N GLY A 345 -2.11 -22.32 2.03
CA GLY A 345 -1.94 -22.24 3.47
C GLY A 345 -0.84 -21.29 3.94
N HIS A 346 -0.23 -20.52 3.05
CA HIS A 346 0.73 -19.46 3.38
C HIS A 346 0.15 -18.09 3.02
N SER A 347 0.46 -17.06 3.81
CA SER A 347 0.07 -15.69 3.46
C SER A 347 0.91 -15.18 2.28
N ASP A 348 0.25 -14.56 1.32
CA ASP A 348 0.88 -13.98 0.13
C ASP A 348 1.09 -12.48 0.29
N ILE A 349 1.88 -11.91 -0.62
CA ILE A 349 2.18 -10.48 -0.64
C ILE A 349 1.88 -9.87 -2.01
N VAL A 350 1.56 -8.59 -2.01
CA VAL A 350 1.48 -7.78 -3.22
C VAL A 350 2.56 -6.71 -3.21
N VAL A 351 3.26 -6.54 -4.33
CA VAL A 351 4.35 -5.57 -4.47
C VAL A 351 4.26 -4.82 -5.79
N GLY A 352 4.29 -3.50 -5.70
CA GLY A 352 4.35 -2.57 -6.82
C GLY A 352 5.78 -2.27 -7.26
N GLY A 353 5.96 -2.09 -8.56
CA GLY A 353 7.13 -1.48 -9.17
C GLY A 353 6.69 -0.25 -9.95
N TYR A 354 6.45 0.84 -9.22
CA TYR A 354 5.68 1.99 -9.71
C TYR A 354 6.34 2.75 -10.86
N THR A 355 7.67 2.71 -10.99
CA THR A 355 8.38 3.32 -12.12
C THR A 355 8.74 2.33 -13.22
N TYR A 356 8.21 1.10 -13.16
CA TYR A 356 8.46 0.09 -14.18
C TYR A 356 8.14 0.61 -15.58
N SER A 357 9.09 0.38 -16.50
CA SER A 357 8.96 0.74 -17.91
C SER A 357 8.91 -0.52 -18.75
N SER A 358 7.83 -0.67 -19.52
CA SER A 358 7.72 -1.69 -20.56
C SER A 358 8.35 -1.18 -21.87
N ARG A 359 8.38 -2.02 -22.91
CA ARG A 359 8.84 -1.57 -24.24
C ARG A 359 7.91 -0.51 -24.86
N SER A 360 6.64 -0.50 -24.47
CA SER A 360 5.60 0.35 -25.05
C SER A 360 5.23 1.54 -24.18
N ALA A 361 5.54 1.52 -22.88
CA ALA A 361 5.16 2.57 -21.93
C ALA A 361 6.25 2.79 -20.87
N ALA A 362 6.80 4.00 -20.85
CA ALA A 362 7.78 4.42 -19.84
C ALA A 362 7.07 4.76 -18.52
N SER A 363 7.64 4.32 -17.41
CA SER A 363 7.12 4.56 -16.05
C SER A 363 5.62 4.29 -15.93
N ALA A 364 5.14 3.23 -16.57
CA ALA A 364 3.73 2.85 -16.49
C ALA A 364 3.40 2.16 -15.16
N GLY A 365 4.41 1.58 -14.52
CA GLY A 365 4.25 0.82 -13.29
C GLY A 365 3.79 -0.61 -13.53
N ARG A 366 3.81 -1.40 -12.46
CA ARG A 366 3.30 -2.78 -12.43
C ARG A 366 3.03 -3.23 -11.00
N VAL A 367 2.16 -4.22 -10.83
CA VAL A 367 1.85 -4.88 -9.56
C VAL A 367 2.08 -6.38 -9.71
N LEU A 368 2.69 -6.99 -8.70
CA LEU A 368 2.95 -8.43 -8.62
C LEU A 368 2.27 -8.97 -7.37
N ALA A 369 1.41 -9.98 -7.51
CA ALA A 369 1.03 -10.84 -6.40
C ALA A 369 2.01 -12.00 -6.34
N ILE A 370 2.55 -12.30 -5.16
CA ILE A 370 3.68 -13.21 -4.97
C ILE A 370 3.32 -14.22 -3.90
N SER A 371 3.47 -15.50 -4.24
CA SER A 371 3.24 -16.61 -3.30
C SER A 371 4.17 -16.49 -2.10
N GLY A 372 3.61 -16.54 -0.89
CA GLY A 372 4.39 -16.56 0.33
C GLY A 372 5.31 -17.76 0.40
N ARG A 373 4.75 -18.93 0.06
CA ARG A 373 5.41 -20.23 0.09
C ARG A 373 6.57 -20.33 -0.89
N THR A 374 6.32 -20.07 -2.18
CA THR A 374 7.34 -20.31 -3.23
C THR A 374 8.11 -19.06 -3.61
N GLY A 375 7.46 -17.89 -3.54
CA GLY A 375 7.96 -16.64 -4.09
C GLY A 375 7.72 -16.47 -5.58
N ASP A 376 6.98 -17.39 -6.18
CA ASP A 376 6.57 -17.26 -7.56
C ASP A 376 5.52 -16.17 -7.70
N VAL A 377 5.49 -15.53 -8.86
CA VAL A 377 4.46 -14.55 -9.19
C VAL A 377 3.17 -15.31 -9.50
N LEU A 378 2.14 -15.07 -8.69
CA LEU A 378 0.79 -15.62 -8.86
C LEU A 378 0.01 -14.84 -9.91
N GLU A 379 0.11 -13.52 -9.83
CA GLU A 379 -0.59 -12.59 -10.73
C GLU A 379 0.31 -11.39 -11.04
N LEU A 380 0.17 -10.85 -12.25
CA LEU A 380 0.92 -9.71 -12.74
C LEU A 380 -0.03 -8.74 -13.42
N LEU A 381 0.07 -7.46 -13.08
CA LEU A 381 -0.57 -6.37 -13.82
C LEU A 381 0.50 -5.39 -14.27
N THR A 382 0.59 -5.14 -15.56
CA THR A 382 1.58 -4.26 -16.18
C THR A 382 0.88 -3.11 -16.88
N GLY A 383 1.15 -1.88 -16.44
CA GLY A 383 0.59 -0.68 -17.05
C GLY A 383 1.01 -0.50 -18.51
N THR A 384 0.08 -0.07 -19.36
CA THR A 384 0.33 0.28 -20.78
C THR A 384 0.32 1.79 -21.03
N ILE A 385 0.01 2.59 -20.00
CA ILE A 385 -0.08 4.05 -20.07
C ILE A 385 1.20 4.64 -19.47
N ALA A 386 1.88 5.49 -20.24
CA ALA A 386 3.14 6.07 -19.77
C ALA A 386 2.90 7.08 -18.63
N ASN A 387 3.73 7.00 -17.58
CA ASN A 387 3.66 7.83 -16.36
C ASN A 387 2.40 7.64 -15.50
N ASP A 388 1.72 6.50 -15.64
CA ASP A 388 0.55 6.17 -14.82
C ASP A 388 0.93 5.70 -13.41
N TRP A 389 2.19 5.28 -13.23
CA TRP A 389 2.77 4.87 -11.95
C TRP A 389 1.98 3.80 -11.20
N LEU A 390 1.43 2.82 -11.93
CA LEU A 390 0.71 1.69 -11.36
C LEU A 390 1.53 0.97 -10.27
N GLY A 391 0.94 0.81 -9.08
CA GLY A 391 1.59 0.18 -7.93
C GLY A 391 2.51 1.12 -7.13
N ALA A 392 2.26 2.42 -7.18
CA ALA A 392 2.90 3.42 -6.31
C ALA A 392 2.53 3.28 -4.84
#